data_AF-A0A3C1N940-F1
#
_entry.id   AF-A0A3C1N940-F1
#
_cell.length_a   1.000
_cell.length_b   1.000
_cell.length_c   1.000
_cell.angle_alpha   90.00
_cell.angle_beta   90.00
_cell.angle_gamma   90.00
#
_symmetry.space_group_name_H-M   'P 1'
#
loop_
_entity.id
_entity.type
_entity.pdbx_description
1 polymer ?
#
loop_
_entity_poly.entity_id
_entity_poly.type
_entity_poly.pdbx_seq_one_letter_code
_entity_poly.pdbx_strand_id
1 'polypeptide(L)'
;MPAPNVTAIRKPADLPGGSENPRITLSTVTTPVRHELVAVERAIQAQLKSDVALISQMGAYLVAAGGKRLRPITVLLAAHSIGYQGKDHIALAAVVELIHTATLLHDDVVDESTLRRGRETANAVWGNAASVLVGDFIYSRSFEMMVATNRMR
;
A
#
# COMPACT_ATOMS: atom_id res chain seq x y z
N MET A 1 32.44 -17.38 19.68
CA MET A 1 31.41 -17.79 18.71
C MET A 1 31.80 -17.20 17.36
N PRO A 2 32.02 -17.99 16.29
CA PRO A 2 32.35 -17.44 14.99
C PRO A 2 31.08 -16.95 14.26
N ALA A 3 31.22 -15.87 13.49
CA ALA A 3 30.14 -15.23 12.73
C ALA A 3 29.59 -16.14 11.62
N PRO A 4 28.30 -16.00 11.24
CA PRO A 4 27.73 -16.79 10.16
C PRO A 4 28.36 -16.40 8.81
N ASN A 5 28.62 -17.44 8.02
CA ASN A 5 29.25 -17.40 6.71
C ASN A 5 28.33 -16.67 5.72
N VAL A 6 28.74 -15.50 5.24
CA VAL A 6 28.05 -14.76 4.18
C VAL A 6 28.37 -15.46 2.87
N THR A 7 27.54 -16.43 2.49
CA THR A 7 27.65 -17.14 1.22
C THR A 7 27.42 -16.19 0.05
N ALA A 8 28.53 -15.82 -0.60
CA ALA A 8 28.71 -15.48 -2.00
C ALA A 8 27.50 -14.84 -2.73
N ILE A 9 27.51 -13.51 -2.82
CA ILE A 9 26.85 -12.80 -3.92
C ILE A 9 27.54 -13.27 -5.21
N ARG A 10 26.83 -14.04 -6.05
CA ARG A 10 27.35 -14.48 -7.35
C ARG A 10 27.72 -13.27 -8.20
N LYS A 11 28.92 -13.30 -8.81
CA LYS A 11 29.36 -12.28 -9.78
C LYS A 11 28.49 -12.33 -11.06
N PRO A 12 28.26 -11.20 -11.75
CA PRO A 12 27.31 -11.12 -12.88
C PRO A 12 27.79 -11.74 -14.21
N ALA A 13 28.79 -12.61 -14.23
CA ALA A 13 29.51 -12.98 -15.45
C ALA A 13 29.08 -14.31 -16.11
N ASP A 14 28.19 -15.10 -15.50
CA ASP A 14 27.80 -16.42 -16.01
C ASP A 14 26.38 -16.47 -16.62
N LEU A 15 25.84 -15.34 -17.07
CA LEU A 15 24.55 -15.32 -17.77
C LEU A 15 24.79 -15.52 -19.28
N PRO A 16 24.19 -16.54 -19.92
CA PRO A 16 24.38 -16.80 -21.34
C PRO A 16 23.92 -15.59 -22.16
N GLY A 17 24.78 -15.18 -23.10
CA GLY A 17 24.53 -14.11 -24.06
C GLY A 17 23.31 -14.40 -24.93
N GLY A 18 22.31 -13.54 -24.79
CA GLY A 18 21.13 -13.42 -25.62
C GLY A 18 20.39 -12.17 -25.18
N SER A 19 20.50 -11.10 -25.97
CA SER A 19 19.96 -9.77 -25.65
C SER A 19 18.44 -9.68 -25.82
N GLU A 20 17.70 -10.46 -25.04
CA GLU A 20 16.31 -10.15 -24.73
C GLU A 20 16.27 -9.71 -23.29
N ASN A 21 16.25 -8.40 -23.05
CA ASN A 21 15.93 -7.88 -21.74
C ASN A 21 14.46 -8.25 -21.50
N PRO A 22 14.12 -9.26 -20.67
CA PRO A 22 12.74 -9.67 -20.53
C PRO A 22 11.99 -8.44 -20.01
N ARG A 23 11.01 -7.95 -20.77
CA ARG A 23 10.23 -6.77 -20.36
C ARG A 23 9.64 -7.08 -18.98
N ILE A 24 10.20 -6.46 -17.95
CA ILE A 24 9.68 -6.58 -16.59
C ILE A 24 8.33 -5.87 -16.58
N THR A 25 7.26 -6.65 -16.47
CA THR A 25 5.90 -6.13 -16.37
C THR A 25 5.45 -6.08 -14.91
N LEU A 26 4.40 -5.31 -14.63
CA LEU A 26 3.82 -5.25 -13.29
C LEU A 26 3.29 -6.63 -12.83
N SER A 27 2.81 -7.47 -13.75
CA SER A 27 2.40 -8.84 -13.44
C SER A 27 3.59 -9.69 -12.98
N THR A 28 4.75 -9.57 -13.63
CA THR A 28 5.98 -10.27 -13.22
C THR A 28 6.43 -9.81 -11.84
N VAL A 29 6.42 -8.49 -11.57
CA VAL A 29 6.83 -7.92 -10.28
C VAL A 29 5.90 -8.31 -9.12
N THR A 30 4.59 -8.44 -9.37
CA THR A 30 3.60 -8.77 -8.34
C THR A 30 3.46 -10.26 -8.07
N THR A 31 3.93 -11.12 -8.97
CA THR A 31 3.79 -12.59 -8.84
C THR A 31 4.33 -13.14 -7.52
N PRO A 32 5.51 -12.73 -7.02
CA PRO A 32 6.07 -13.25 -5.76
C PRO A 32 5.30 -12.86 -4.49
N VAL A 33 4.42 -11.86 -4.56
CA VAL A 33 3.71 -11.27 -3.41
C VAL A 33 2.19 -11.28 -3.58
N ARG A 34 1.69 -12.06 -4.56
CA ARG A 34 0.27 -12.05 -4.95
C ARG A 34 -0.65 -12.46 -3.81
N HIS A 35 -0.25 -13.44 -3.02
CA HIS A 35 -1.06 -13.96 -1.92
C HIS A 35 -1.15 -12.94 -0.78
N GLU A 36 -0.03 -12.31 -0.44
CA GLU A 36 0.09 -11.24 0.54
C GLU A 36 -0.71 -10.02 0.12
N LEU A 37 -0.72 -9.66 -1.18
CA LEU A 37 -1.54 -8.56 -1.68
C LEU A 37 -3.04 -8.77 -1.43
N VAL A 38 -3.54 -10.01 -1.53
CA VAL A 38 -4.94 -10.32 -1.16
C VAL A 38 -5.18 -10.11 0.35
N ALA A 39 -4.18 -10.40 1.19
CA ALA A 39 -4.26 -10.12 2.62
C ALA A 39 -4.19 -8.61 2.91
N VAL A 40 -3.38 -7.86 2.17
CA VAL A 40 -3.29 -6.39 2.27
C VAL A 40 -4.63 -5.75 1.90
N GLU A 41 -5.27 -6.14 0.80
CA GLU A 41 -6.58 -5.59 0.40
C GLU A 41 -7.64 -5.83 1.48
N ARG A 42 -7.65 -7.03 2.08
CA ARG A 42 -8.55 -7.33 3.21
C ARG A 42 -8.26 -6.46 4.42
N ALA A 43 -6.99 -6.21 4.74
CA ALA A 43 -6.58 -5.35 5.85
C ALA A 43 -7.00 -3.90 5.62
N ILE A 44 -6.81 -3.36 4.40
CA ILE A 44 -7.27 -2.02 4.02
C ILE A 44 -8.79 -1.91 4.16
N GLN A 45 -9.54 -2.83 3.57
CA GLN A 45 -11.01 -2.82 3.63
C GLN A 45 -11.54 -2.92 5.07
N ALA A 46 -10.87 -3.67 5.94
CA ALA A 46 -11.26 -3.77 7.34
C ALA A 46 -11.15 -2.43 8.07
N GLN A 47 -10.13 -1.62 7.78
CA GLN A 47 -9.94 -0.31 8.43
C GLN A 47 -10.86 0.79 7.92
N LEU A 48 -11.40 0.64 6.71
CA LEU A 48 -12.33 1.61 6.12
C LEU A 48 -13.78 1.43 6.60
N LYS A 49 -14.06 0.39 7.40
CA LYS A 49 -15.38 0.17 8.00
C LYS A 49 -15.60 1.10 9.19
N SER A 50 -16.78 1.69 9.25
CA SER A 50 -17.20 2.56 10.36
C SER A 50 -18.73 2.56 10.51
N ASP A 51 -19.20 2.73 11.75
CA ASP A 51 -20.62 2.96 12.05
C ASP A 51 -21.12 4.30 11.49
N VAL A 52 -20.19 5.21 11.17
CA VAL A 52 -20.48 6.46 10.46
C VAL A 52 -20.63 6.17 8.97
N ALA A 53 -21.86 6.28 8.48
CA ALA A 53 -22.21 5.95 7.08
C ALA A 53 -21.34 6.68 6.05
N LEU A 54 -21.04 7.97 6.26
CA LEU A 54 -20.21 8.77 5.35
C LEU A 54 -18.80 8.19 5.18
N ILE A 55 -18.17 7.77 6.28
CA ILE A 55 -16.83 7.15 6.25
C ILE A 55 -16.87 5.87 5.42
N SER A 56 -17.86 5.00 5.68
CA SER A 56 -18.02 3.73 4.95
C SER A 56 -18.28 3.94 3.45
N GLN A 57 -19.09 4.94 3.08
CA GLN A 57 -19.36 5.30 1.69
C GLN A 57 -18.10 5.81 0.97
N MET A 58 -17.38 6.76 1.58
CA MET A 58 -16.15 7.30 1.00
C MET A 58 -15.05 6.24 0.92
N GLY A 59 -14.93 5.37 1.93
CA GLY A 59 -14.02 4.23 1.91
C GLY A 59 -14.28 3.29 0.74
N ALA A 60 -15.55 2.92 0.52
CA ALA A 60 -15.95 2.10 -0.63
C ALA A 60 -15.65 2.78 -1.97
N TYR A 61 -15.88 4.10 -2.06
CA TYR A 61 -15.57 4.89 -3.25
C TYR A 61 -14.08 4.86 -3.61
N LEU A 62 -13.20 5.06 -2.61
CA LEU A 62 -11.76 5.05 -2.78
C LEU A 62 -11.23 3.67 -3.20
N VAL A 63 -11.78 2.60 -2.60
CA VAL A 63 -11.44 1.23 -2.99
C VAL A 63 -11.86 0.94 -4.43
N ALA A 64 -13.07 1.38 -4.82
CA ALA A 64 -13.60 1.19 -6.18
C ALA A 64 -12.84 2.02 -7.24
N ALA A 65 -12.25 3.16 -6.88
CA ALA A 65 -11.37 3.94 -7.76
C ALA A 65 -10.05 3.20 -8.10
N GLY A 66 -9.75 2.12 -7.38
CA GLY A 66 -8.66 1.18 -7.65
C GLY A 66 -7.27 1.79 -7.43
N GLY A 67 -6.26 1.14 -8.00
CA GLY A 67 -4.86 1.57 -7.90
C GLY A 67 -3.89 0.49 -8.32
N LYS A 68 -2.68 0.90 -8.67
CA LYS A 68 -1.61 -0.04 -9.03
C LYS A 68 -0.98 -0.73 -7.81
N ARG A 69 -1.31 -0.27 -6.59
CA ARG A 69 -0.79 -0.76 -5.29
C ARG A 69 0.74 -0.84 -5.22
N LEU A 70 1.43 0.04 -5.93
CA LEU A 70 2.90 0.02 -5.99
C LEU A 70 3.53 0.14 -4.61
N ARG A 71 2.93 0.93 -3.71
CA ARG A 71 3.46 1.15 -2.35
C ARG A 71 3.40 -0.14 -1.49
N PRO A 72 2.24 -0.83 -1.34
CA PRO A 72 2.19 -2.16 -0.75
C PRO A 72 3.16 -3.14 -1.37
N ILE A 73 3.19 -3.22 -2.71
CA ILE A 73 4.06 -4.15 -3.44
C ILE A 73 5.52 -3.94 -3.02
N THR A 74 5.98 -2.70 -2.94
CA THR A 74 7.34 -2.38 -2.52
C THR A 74 7.63 -2.85 -1.09
N VAL A 75 6.71 -2.66 -0.14
CA VAL A 75 6.89 -3.13 1.24
C VAL A 75 7.00 -4.65 1.32
N LEU A 76 6.11 -5.36 0.62
CA LEU A 76 6.09 -6.82 0.60
C LEU A 76 7.37 -7.39 -0.04
N LEU A 77 7.78 -6.84 -1.19
CA LEU A 77 9.00 -7.26 -1.86
C LEU A 77 10.25 -6.95 -1.03
N ALA A 78 10.28 -5.83 -0.31
CA ALA A 78 11.38 -5.50 0.60
C ALA A 78 11.46 -6.48 1.78
N ALA A 79 10.32 -6.90 2.34
CA ALA A 79 10.30 -7.93 3.38
C ALA A 79 10.83 -9.28 2.84
N HIS A 80 10.42 -9.67 1.64
CA HIS A 80 10.88 -10.91 1.01
C HIS A 80 12.37 -10.88 0.67
N SER A 81 12.88 -9.74 0.18
CA SER A 81 14.29 -9.63 -0.24
C SER A 81 15.29 -9.76 0.91
N ILE A 82 14.87 -9.43 2.14
CA ILE A 82 15.67 -9.61 3.35
C ILE A 82 15.36 -10.93 4.08
N GLY A 83 14.52 -11.79 3.50
CA GLY A 83 14.15 -13.08 4.09
C GLY A 83 13.29 -12.98 5.36
N TYR A 84 12.51 -11.90 5.53
CA TYR A 84 11.64 -11.72 6.69
C TYR A 84 10.57 -12.83 6.78
N GLN A 85 10.50 -13.51 7.93
CA GLN A 85 9.58 -14.64 8.17
C GLN A 85 8.40 -14.27 9.09
N GLY A 86 8.29 -13.01 9.50
CA GLY A 86 7.18 -12.55 10.35
C GLY A 86 5.93 -12.20 9.54
N LYS A 87 4.87 -11.78 10.23
CA LYS A 87 3.56 -11.45 9.63
C LYS A 87 3.29 -9.95 9.49
N ASP A 88 4.10 -9.10 10.11
CA ASP A 88 3.80 -7.67 10.27
C ASP A 88 3.91 -6.91 8.94
N HIS A 89 4.67 -7.43 7.97
CA HIS A 89 4.86 -6.82 6.64
C HIS A 89 3.53 -6.63 5.88
N ILE A 90 2.52 -7.48 6.10
CA ILE A 90 1.18 -7.32 5.53
C ILE A 90 0.48 -6.11 6.16
N ALA A 91 0.50 -6.00 7.49
CA ALA A 91 -0.10 -4.87 8.20
C ALA A 91 0.59 -3.56 7.82
N LEU A 92 1.92 -3.55 7.77
CA LEU A 92 2.70 -2.37 7.38
C LEU A 92 2.48 -1.97 5.91
N ALA A 93 2.34 -2.94 5.00
CA ALA A 93 1.98 -2.64 3.61
C ALA A 93 0.59 -1.98 3.50
N ALA A 94 -0.38 -2.42 4.30
CA ALA A 94 -1.69 -1.78 4.39
C ALA A 94 -1.61 -0.38 5.00
N VAL A 95 -0.83 -0.19 6.07
CA VAL A 95 -0.60 1.12 6.71
C VAL A 95 -0.08 2.14 5.68
N VAL A 96 0.91 1.77 4.88
CA VAL A 96 1.48 2.65 3.85
C VAL A 96 0.42 3.07 2.81
N GLU A 97 -0.45 2.15 2.38
CA GLU A 97 -1.51 2.48 1.42
C GLU A 97 -2.64 3.31 2.04
N LEU A 98 -2.96 3.10 3.32
CA LEU A 98 -3.91 3.94 4.05
C LEU A 98 -3.39 5.37 4.19
N ILE A 99 -2.12 5.54 4.56
CA ILE A 99 -1.47 6.87 4.59
C ILE A 99 -1.53 7.50 3.20
N HIS A 100 -1.16 6.77 2.15
CA HIS A 100 -1.25 7.28 0.79
C HIS A 100 -2.69 7.71 0.42
N THR A 101 -3.69 6.94 0.83
CA THR A 101 -5.09 7.22 0.55
C THR A 101 -5.56 8.47 1.29
N ALA A 102 -5.15 8.64 2.55
CA ALA A 102 -5.42 9.86 3.33
C ALA A 102 -4.80 11.10 2.67
N THR A 103 -3.53 11.02 2.23
CA THR A 103 -2.91 12.16 1.54
C THR A 103 -3.62 12.48 0.24
N LEU A 104 -4.09 11.50 -0.53
CA LEU A 104 -4.86 11.79 -1.75
C LEU A 104 -6.14 12.58 -1.50
N LEU A 105 -6.86 12.28 -0.42
CA LEU A 105 -8.07 13.02 -0.03
C LEU A 105 -7.74 14.47 0.32
N HIS A 106 -6.65 14.69 1.07
CA HIS A 106 -6.19 16.01 1.46
C HIS A 106 -5.64 16.80 0.26
N ASP A 107 -4.84 16.16 -0.60
CA ASP A 107 -4.29 16.73 -1.82
C ASP A 107 -5.41 17.20 -2.75
N ASP A 108 -6.45 16.38 -2.96
CA ASP A 108 -7.59 16.76 -3.82
C ASP A 108 -8.32 18.02 -3.30
N VAL A 109 -8.33 18.24 -1.99
CA VAL A 109 -8.89 19.45 -1.36
C VAL A 109 -7.95 20.65 -1.53
N VAL A 110 -6.65 20.47 -1.27
CA VAL A 110 -5.64 21.53 -1.39
C VAL A 110 -5.50 22.00 -2.84
N ASP A 111 -5.55 21.07 -3.79
CA ASP A 111 -5.40 21.32 -5.22
C ASP A 111 -6.72 21.76 -5.89
N GLU A 112 -7.82 21.84 -5.13
CA GLU A 112 -9.18 22.10 -5.66
C GLU A 112 -9.56 21.19 -6.84
N SER A 113 -9.08 19.95 -6.81
CA SER A 113 -9.24 19.00 -7.91
C SER A 113 -10.70 18.54 -8.01
N THR A 114 -11.22 18.47 -9.24
CA THR A 114 -12.56 17.95 -9.53
C THR A 114 -12.55 16.52 -10.08
N LEU A 115 -11.42 16.06 -10.65
CA LEU A 115 -11.28 14.73 -11.22
C LEU A 115 -9.98 14.04 -10.79
N ARG A 116 -10.07 12.73 -10.53
CA ARG A 116 -8.92 11.83 -10.33
C ARG A 116 -9.17 10.52 -11.06
N ARG A 117 -8.27 10.17 -11.99
CA ARG A 117 -8.37 8.97 -12.86
C ARG A 117 -9.72 8.87 -13.61
N GLY A 118 -10.22 10.01 -14.09
CA GLY A 118 -11.47 10.08 -14.86
C GLY A 118 -12.74 9.93 -14.03
N ARG A 119 -12.65 9.98 -12.69
CA ARG A 119 -13.79 10.00 -11.76
C ARG A 119 -13.78 11.29 -10.96
N GLU A 120 -14.93 11.72 -10.47
CA GLU A 120 -15.02 12.86 -9.55
C GLU A 120 -14.17 12.60 -8.30
N THR A 121 -13.48 13.63 -7.83
CA THR A 121 -12.75 13.55 -6.55
C THR A 121 -13.73 13.47 -5.39
N ALA A 122 -13.25 12.96 -4.25
CA ALA A 122 -14.11 12.85 -3.07
C ALA A 122 -14.61 14.23 -2.58
N ASN A 123 -13.78 15.27 -2.69
CA ASN A 123 -14.19 16.62 -2.31
C ASN A 123 -15.21 17.22 -3.28
N ALA A 124 -15.18 16.86 -4.57
CA ALA A 124 -16.22 17.26 -5.51
C ALA A 124 -17.58 16.62 -5.18
N VAL A 125 -17.59 15.36 -4.71
CA VAL A 125 -18.82 14.63 -4.41
C VAL A 125 -19.40 14.95 -3.01
N TRP A 126 -18.54 15.02 -1.98
CA TRP A 126 -18.96 15.15 -0.58
C TRP A 126 -18.54 16.48 0.09
N GLY A 127 -17.80 17.33 -0.62
CA GLY A 127 -17.29 18.59 -0.11
C GLY A 127 -15.95 18.48 0.61
N ASN A 128 -15.25 19.62 0.71
CA ASN A 128 -13.90 19.69 1.27
C ASN A 128 -13.85 19.20 2.73
N ALA A 129 -14.79 19.64 3.58
CA ALA A 129 -14.80 19.28 5.00
C ALA A 129 -14.92 17.76 5.22
N ALA A 130 -15.79 17.09 4.45
CA ALA A 130 -15.93 15.63 4.53
C ALA A 130 -14.64 14.92 4.10
N SER A 131 -14.02 15.34 2.99
CA SER A 131 -12.77 14.75 2.52
C SER A 131 -11.62 14.91 3.51
N VAL A 132 -11.49 16.08 4.15
CA VAL A 132 -10.47 16.31 5.18
C VAL A 132 -10.69 15.38 6.37
N LEU A 133 -11.91 15.34 6.93
CA LEU A 133 -12.21 14.54 8.12
C LEU A 133 -12.10 13.03 7.88
N VAL A 134 -12.50 12.56 6.69
CA VAL A 134 -12.30 11.14 6.33
C VAL A 134 -10.82 10.84 6.09
N GLY A 135 -10.06 11.77 5.52
CA GLY A 135 -8.61 11.68 5.45
C GLY A 135 -7.98 11.52 6.84
N ASP A 136 -8.39 12.35 7.81
CA ASP A 136 -7.90 12.29 9.19
C ASP A 136 -8.26 10.97 9.88
N PHE A 137 -9.47 10.46 9.64
CA PHE A 137 -9.89 9.15 10.13
C PHE A 137 -9.01 8.02 9.58
N ILE A 138 -8.79 7.99 8.26
CA ILE A 138 -7.96 6.96 7.60
C ILE A 138 -6.52 7.05 8.10
N TYR A 139 -5.99 8.28 8.23
CA TYR A 139 -4.66 8.52 8.78
C TYR A 139 -4.56 7.98 10.21
N SER A 140 -5.52 8.29 11.08
CA SER A 140 -5.56 7.79 12.47
C SER A 140 -5.63 6.26 12.54
N ARG A 141 -6.47 5.61 11.73
CA ARG A 141 -6.53 4.13 11.63
C ARG A 141 -5.20 3.52 11.21
N SER A 142 -4.45 4.18 10.33
CA SER A 142 -3.12 3.70 9.92
C SER A 142 -2.14 3.68 11.10
N PHE A 143 -2.21 4.64 12.03
CA PHE A 143 -1.41 4.65 13.25
C PHE A 143 -1.88 3.58 14.24
N GLU A 144 -3.18 3.39 14.42
CA GLU A 144 -3.71 2.29 15.26
C GLU A 144 -3.17 0.93 14.79
N MET A 145 -3.20 0.67 13.47
CA MET A 145 -2.61 -0.53 12.89
C MET A 145 -1.11 -0.64 13.15
N MET A 146 -0.37 0.47 13.01
CA MET A 146 1.08 0.50 13.22
C MET A 146 1.43 0.14 14.66
N VAL A 147 0.72 0.73 15.63
CA VAL A 147 0.89 0.44 17.07
C VAL A 147 0.56 -1.02 17.37
N ALA A 148 -0.47 -1.59 16.75
CA ALA A 148 -0.87 -2.98 16.93
C ALA A 148 0.20 -4.01 16.51
N THR A 149 1.20 -3.61 15.71
CA THR A 149 2.35 -4.49 15.41
C THR A 149 3.25 -4.71 16.63
N ASN A 150 3.20 -3.83 17.63
CA ASN A 150 4.03 -3.87 18.84
C ASN A 150 5.55 -3.91 18.55
N ARG A 151 5.98 -3.26 17.45
CA ARG A 151 7.37 -3.18 16.97
C ARG A 151 7.91 -1.74 16.95
N MET A 152 7.49 -0.91 17.91
CA MET A 152 7.84 0.53 18.00
C MET A 152 9.19 0.79 18.70
N ARG A 153 10.21 -0.03 18.42
CA ARG A 153 11.54 0.07 19.05
C ARG A 153 12.53 0.82 18.19
#